data_AF-A0A4Q3AGB5-F1
#
_entry.id   AF-A0A4Q3AGB5-F1
#
_cell.length_a   1.000
_cell.length_b   1.000
_cell.length_c   1.000
_cell.angle_alpha   90.00
_cell.angle_beta   90.00
_cell.angle_gamma   90.00
#
_symmetry.space_group_name_H-M   'P 1'
#
loop_
_entity.id
_entity.type
_entity.pdbx_description
1 polymer ?
#
loop_
_entity_poly.entity_id
_entity_poly.type
_entity_poly.pdbx_seq_one_letter_code
_entity_poly.pdbx_strand_id
1 'polypeptide(L)'
;MVPAGFSASDPHGFAGGSTSDIMLRDSSGRVIGRTTLTAAAGGTMGDLVTQLNASQVGTLGTFSIDASGRFRFDQAAGVTGTSISIPSDSTGRYGTGISFSALSGLTGSVSGLAAGGVAPDLRNSPGKLPLAIFNTSAAVGERGLLASDTRAAQFYTDSFGRVNDLGKEGNVSLERYASLILGETGTTAANAQTRYEDASARSQDAITRRDSYAGVNIDEELSMMIVLQNSYSAAARVVRVADEMYQALLGTVG
;
A
#
# COMPACT_ATOMS: atom_id res chain seq x y z
N MET A 1 -17.59 14.61 5.61
CA MET A 1 -17.47 14.05 4.25
C MET A 1 -18.83 14.16 3.62
N VAL A 2 -18.97 14.66 2.39
CA VAL A 2 -20.29 14.77 1.74
C VAL A 2 -20.41 13.60 0.76
N PRO A 3 -21.12 12.52 1.12
CA PRO A 3 -21.36 11.43 0.19
C PRO A 3 -22.27 11.93 -0.94
N ALA A 4 -22.20 11.26 -2.08
CA ALA A 4 -22.84 11.76 -3.29
C ALA A 4 -24.38 11.77 -3.24
N GLY A 5 -24.96 11.09 -2.24
CA GLY A 5 -26.40 11.16 -1.93
C GLY A 5 -27.30 10.44 -2.93
N PHE A 6 -26.75 9.57 -3.78
CA PHE A 6 -27.54 8.87 -4.79
C PHE A 6 -28.34 7.70 -4.21
N SER A 7 -29.57 7.56 -4.65
CA SER A 7 -30.36 6.35 -4.51
C SER A 7 -30.07 5.36 -5.64
N ALA A 8 -30.43 4.08 -5.46
CA ALA A 8 -30.29 3.07 -6.52
C ALA A 8 -31.14 3.40 -7.77
N SER A 9 -32.27 4.09 -7.60
CA SER A 9 -33.13 4.52 -8.72
C SER A 9 -32.62 5.75 -9.47
N ASP A 10 -31.63 6.45 -8.93
CA ASP A 10 -31.17 7.69 -9.56
C ASP A 10 -30.44 7.41 -10.87
N PRO A 11 -30.64 8.23 -11.91
CA PRO A 11 -29.95 8.06 -13.17
C PRO A 11 -28.44 8.29 -12.97
N HIS A 12 -27.62 7.37 -13.47
CA HIS A 12 -26.17 7.48 -13.30
C HIS A 12 -25.59 8.60 -14.17
N GLY A 13 -26.23 8.93 -15.30
CA GLY A 13 -25.88 10.07 -16.15
C GLY A 13 -24.56 9.95 -16.90
N PHE A 14 -24.03 8.74 -17.05
CA PHE A 14 -22.79 8.48 -17.80
C PHE A 14 -23.12 8.28 -19.28
N ALA A 15 -22.23 8.73 -20.16
CA ALA A 15 -22.37 8.50 -21.59
C ALA A 15 -22.33 6.99 -21.90
N GLY A 16 -23.24 6.53 -22.75
CA GLY A 16 -23.30 5.12 -23.16
C GLY A 16 -21.98 4.64 -23.77
N GLY A 17 -21.49 3.49 -23.32
CA GLY A 17 -20.22 2.91 -23.76
C GLY A 17 -18.98 3.41 -23.00
N SER A 18 -19.14 4.36 -22.07
CA SER A 18 -18.05 4.72 -21.15
C SER A 18 -17.74 3.56 -20.20
N THR A 19 -16.46 3.36 -19.90
CA THR A 19 -15.99 2.24 -19.08
C THR A 19 -15.19 2.68 -17.87
N SER A 20 -15.29 1.90 -16.80
CA SER A 20 -14.46 2.01 -15.60
C SER A 20 -13.91 0.63 -15.26
N ASP A 21 -12.59 0.52 -15.16
CA ASP A 21 -11.89 -0.73 -14.90
C ASP A 21 -11.62 -0.87 -13.40
N ILE A 22 -12.20 -1.88 -12.78
CA ILE A 22 -12.21 -2.07 -11.33
C ILE A 22 -11.40 -3.32 -11.03
N MET A 23 -10.37 -3.16 -10.19
CA MET A 23 -9.51 -4.24 -9.74
C MET A 23 -9.63 -4.40 -8.23
N LEU A 24 -9.92 -5.62 -7.81
CA LEU A 24 -9.83 -6.04 -6.42
C LEU A 24 -8.42 -6.58 -6.16
N ARG A 25 -7.76 -6.07 -5.14
CA ARG A 25 -6.42 -6.46 -4.74
C ARG A 25 -6.44 -7.07 -3.34
N ASP A 26 -5.60 -8.07 -3.11
CA ASP A 26 -5.33 -8.58 -1.76
C ASP A 26 -4.41 -7.64 -0.97
N SER A 27 -4.12 -8.00 0.28
CA SER A 27 -3.25 -7.24 1.18
C SER A 27 -1.80 -7.14 0.72
N SER A 28 -1.37 -7.98 -0.24
CA SER A 28 -0.06 -7.90 -0.89
C SER A 28 -0.07 -6.99 -2.13
N GLY A 29 -1.23 -6.43 -2.48
CA GLY A 29 -1.43 -5.60 -3.67
C GLY A 29 -1.61 -6.41 -4.96
N ARG A 30 -1.68 -7.75 -4.89
CA ARG A 30 -1.91 -8.60 -6.06
C ARG A 30 -3.38 -8.55 -6.46
N VAL A 31 -3.64 -8.43 -7.76
CA VAL A 31 -5.00 -8.43 -8.31
C VAL A 31 -5.61 -9.82 -8.20
N ILE A 32 -6.71 -9.94 -7.48
CA ILE A 32 -7.46 -11.19 -7.28
C ILE A 32 -8.76 -11.23 -8.09
N GLY A 33 -9.24 -10.07 -8.55
CA GLY A 33 -10.41 -9.96 -9.41
C GLY A 33 -10.33 -8.67 -10.22
N ARG A 34 -10.87 -8.71 -11.45
CA ARG A 34 -10.97 -7.54 -12.32
C ARG A 34 -12.31 -7.56 -13.03
N THR A 35 -12.93 -6.40 -13.17
CA THR A 35 -14.13 -6.23 -13.97
C THR A 35 -14.13 -4.88 -14.65
N THR A 36 -14.73 -4.82 -15.83
CA THR A 36 -14.94 -3.55 -16.54
C THR A 36 -16.43 -3.20 -16.44
N LEU A 37 -16.73 -2.18 -15.66
CA LEU A 37 -18.04 -1.56 -15.62
C LEU A 37 -18.26 -0.83 -16.95
N THR A 38 -19.41 -1.03 -17.58
CA THR A 38 -19.78 -0.34 -18.83
C THR A 38 -21.11 0.36 -18.64
N ALA A 39 -21.11 1.68 -18.76
CA ALA A 39 -22.33 2.47 -18.60
C ALA A 39 -23.27 2.29 -19.80
N ALA A 40 -24.52 1.92 -19.52
CA ALA A 40 -25.59 1.94 -20.50
C ALA A 40 -26.14 3.37 -20.65
N ALA A 41 -26.61 3.74 -21.85
CA ALA A 41 -27.26 5.04 -22.02
C ALA A 41 -28.58 5.07 -21.24
N GLY A 42 -28.72 6.01 -20.29
CA GLY A 42 -29.95 6.19 -19.52
C GLY A 42 -30.17 5.19 -18.36
N GLY A 43 -29.14 4.46 -17.94
CA GLY A 43 -29.25 3.56 -16.79
C GLY A 43 -29.27 4.28 -15.44
N THR A 44 -29.48 3.49 -14.38
CA THR A 44 -29.53 3.92 -12.98
C THR A 44 -28.26 3.54 -12.21
N MET A 45 -28.05 4.14 -11.04
CA MET A 45 -26.97 3.74 -10.14
C MET A 45 -27.12 2.28 -9.68
N GLY A 46 -28.36 1.80 -9.52
CA GLY A 46 -28.67 0.41 -9.20
C GLY A 46 -28.28 -0.57 -10.30
N ASP A 47 -28.37 -0.16 -11.58
CA ASP A 47 -27.91 -0.98 -12.71
C ASP A 47 -26.39 -1.20 -12.64
N LEU A 48 -25.63 -0.17 -12.24
CA LEU A 48 -24.19 -0.28 -12.05
C LEU A 48 -23.86 -1.24 -10.90
N VAL A 49 -24.57 -1.14 -9.77
CA VAL A 49 -24.40 -2.09 -8.65
C VAL A 49 -24.70 -3.52 -9.09
N THR A 50 -25.77 -3.71 -9.86
CA THR A 50 -26.19 -5.01 -10.39
C THR A 50 -25.12 -5.58 -11.32
N GLN A 51 -24.57 -4.75 -12.22
CA GLN A 51 -23.48 -5.15 -13.11
C GLN A 51 -22.21 -5.56 -12.34
N LEU A 52 -21.86 -4.82 -11.28
CA LEU A 52 -20.70 -5.15 -10.45
C LEU A 52 -20.91 -6.46 -9.68
N ASN A 53 -22.10 -6.69 -9.14
CA ASN A 53 -22.44 -7.92 -8.44
C ASN A 53 -22.51 -9.15 -9.37
N ALA A 54 -22.87 -8.96 -10.63
CA ALA A 54 -22.85 -10.01 -11.65
C ALA A 54 -21.43 -10.35 -12.16
N SER A 55 -20.42 -9.56 -11.79
CA SER A 55 -19.04 -9.71 -12.27
C SER A 55 -18.21 -10.70 -11.44
N GLN A 56 -16.99 -11.01 -11.91
CA GLN A 56 -16.00 -11.78 -11.15
C GLN A 56 -15.62 -11.13 -9.81
N VAL A 57 -15.75 -9.81 -9.67
CA VAL A 57 -15.50 -9.13 -8.38
C VAL A 57 -16.68 -9.32 -7.43
N GLY A 58 -17.90 -9.47 -7.97
CA GLY A 58 -19.12 -9.78 -7.22
C GLY A 58 -19.17 -11.18 -6.60
N THR A 59 -18.31 -12.10 -7.03
CA THR A 59 -18.16 -13.42 -6.36
C THR A 59 -17.28 -13.34 -5.12
N LEU A 60 -16.44 -12.31 -5.02
CA LEU A 60 -15.51 -12.08 -3.91
C LEU A 60 -16.09 -11.14 -2.84
N GLY A 61 -17.27 -10.57 -3.09
CA GLY A 61 -18.00 -9.70 -2.17
C GLY A 61 -19.19 -9.02 -2.84
N THR A 62 -19.96 -8.27 -2.06
CA THR A 62 -21.19 -7.63 -2.51
C THR A 62 -21.02 -6.12 -2.58
N PHE A 63 -21.37 -5.54 -3.72
CA PHE A 63 -21.52 -4.10 -3.90
C PHE A 63 -22.93 -3.65 -3.47
N SER A 64 -22.98 -2.53 -2.76
CA SER A 64 -24.21 -1.89 -2.33
C SER A 64 -24.09 -0.36 -2.39
N ILE A 65 -25.22 0.34 -2.31
CA ILE A 65 -25.26 1.80 -2.06
C ILE A 65 -25.82 1.98 -0.65
N ASP A 66 -25.08 2.67 0.21
CA ASP A 66 -25.52 2.94 1.58
C ASP A 66 -26.61 4.02 1.66
N ALA A 67 -27.19 4.22 2.85
CA ALA A 67 -28.22 5.24 3.08
C ALA A 67 -27.73 6.68 2.82
N SER A 68 -26.41 6.87 2.77
CA SER A 68 -25.79 8.16 2.48
C SER A 68 -25.49 8.33 0.97
N GLY A 69 -25.80 7.31 0.15
CA GLY A 69 -25.60 7.33 -1.30
C GLY A 69 -24.17 7.06 -1.76
N ARG A 70 -23.36 6.37 -0.95
CA ARG A 70 -21.99 5.95 -1.27
C ARG A 70 -21.99 4.49 -1.72
N PHE A 71 -21.16 4.18 -2.70
CA PHE A 71 -20.89 2.79 -3.07
C PHE A 71 -20.03 2.12 -1.99
N ARG A 72 -20.46 0.94 -1.54
CA ARG A 72 -19.75 0.10 -0.59
C ARG A 72 -19.47 -1.26 -1.22
N PHE A 73 -18.38 -1.88 -0.78
CA PHE A 73 -18.05 -3.26 -1.10
C PHE A 73 -17.84 -4.01 0.21
N ASP A 74 -18.69 -4.99 0.45
CA ASP A 74 -18.64 -5.86 1.61
C ASP A 74 -18.08 -7.22 1.16
N GLN A 75 -16.83 -7.50 1.54
CA GLN A 75 -16.12 -8.71 1.13
C GLN A 75 -16.81 -9.99 1.63
N ALA A 76 -16.76 -11.05 0.82
CA ALA A 76 -17.35 -12.34 1.16
C ALA A 76 -16.56 -13.06 2.28
N ALA A 77 -17.22 -13.97 2.99
CA ALA A 77 -16.58 -14.79 4.02
C ALA A 77 -15.42 -15.61 3.43
N GLY A 78 -14.23 -15.51 4.03
CA GLY A 78 -13.01 -16.17 3.56
C GLY A 78 -12.08 -15.30 2.70
N VAL A 79 -12.53 -14.10 2.31
CA VAL A 79 -11.68 -13.10 1.65
C VAL A 79 -11.26 -12.06 2.69
N THR A 80 -9.96 -11.80 2.85
CA THR A 80 -9.44 -10.85 3.85
C THR A 80 -8.53 -9.80 3.24
N GLY A 81 -8.60 -8.57 3.77
CA GLY A 81 -7.67 -7.49 3.45
C GLY A 81 -7.76 -7.00 2.01
N THR A 82 -8.97 -6.91 1.46
CA THR A 82 -9.13 -6.48 0.07
C THR A 82 -9.20 -4.98 -0.10
N SER A 83 -8.60 -4.49 -1.18
CA SER A 83 -8.68 -3.09 -1.57
C SER A 83 -9.15 -2.96 -3.02
N ILE A 84 -10.07 -2.03 -3.26
CA ILE A 84 -10.51 -1.67 -4.62
C ILE A 84 -9.60 -0.58 -5.17
N SER A 85 -9.13 -0.80 -6.40
CA SER A 85 -8.42 0.18 -7.22
C SER A 85 -9.11 0.33 -8.56
N ILE A 86 -9.17 1.56 -9.08
CA ILE A 86 -9.75 1.88 -10.38
C ILE A 86 -8.65 2.56 -11.21
N PRO A 87 -7.81 1.80 -11.93
CA PRO A 87 -6.67 2.36 -12.67
C PRO A 87 -7.08 3.17 -13.91
N SER A 88 -8.23 2.85 -14.51
CA SER A 88 -8.71 3.53 -15.72
C SER A 88 -10.20 3.80 -15.59
N ASP A 89 -10.60 5.04 -15.86
CA ASP A 89 -11.99 5.47 -15.84
C ASP A 89 -12.22 6.54 -16.90
N SER A 90 -13.04 6.21 -17.89
CA SER A 90 -13.43 7.11 -18.98
C SER A 90 -14.81 7.73 -18.77
N THR A 91 -15.48 7.39 -17.67
CA THR A 91 -16.83 7.88 -17.40
C THR A 91 -16.82 9.37 -17.07
N GLY A 92 -17.84 10.07 -17.56
CA GLY A 92 -18.07 11.47 -17.24
C GLY A 92 -19.56 11.71 -17.09
N ARG A 93 -19.99 12.12 -15.89
CA ARG A 93 -21.41 12.35 -15.61
C ARG A 93 -21.91 13.61 -16.30
N TYR A 94 -22.87 13.51 -17.21
CA TYR A 94 -23.50 14.62 -17.94
C TYR A 94 -22.50 15.66 -18.49
N GLY A 95 -21.31 15.22 -18.90
CA GLY A 95 -20.26 16.12 -19.40
C GLY A 95 -19.55 16.98 -18.33
N THR A 96 -19.82 16.77 -17.04
CA THR A 96 -19.16 17.49 -15.93
C THR A 96 -17.70 17.09 -15.69
N GLY A 97 -17.25 15.99 -16.31
CA GLY A 97 -15.91 15.42 -16.07
C GLY A 97 -15.77 14.67 -14.75
N ILE A 98 -16.82 14.60 -13.92
CA ILE A 98 -16.81 13.80 -12.70
C ILE A 98 -17.02 12.33 -13.07
N SER A 99 -16.02 11.50 -12.80
CA SER A 99 -15.98 10.08 -13.09
C SER A 99 -16.66 9.22 -12.03
N PHE A 100 -16.96 7.97 -12.36
CA PHE A 100 -17.47 6.95 -11.44
C PHE A 100 -16.51 6.72 -10.27
N SER A 101 -15.21 6.66 -10.51
CA SER A 101 -14.19 6.55 -9.46
C SER A 101 -14.26 7.67 -8.44
N ALA A 102 -14.47 8.92 -8.88
CA ALA A 102 -14.64 10.06 -7.99
C ALA A 102 -15.99 10.03 -7.25
N LEU A 103 -17.07 9.65 -7.92
CA LEU A 103 -18.42 9.62 -7.33
C LEU A 103 -18.64 8.44 -6.37
N SER A 104 -18.10 7.27 -6.70
CA SER A 104 -18.34 6.04 -5.96
C SER A 104 -17.64 6.05 -4.61
N GLY A 105 -16.48 6.71 -4.51
CA GLY A 105 -15.67 6.72 -3.29
C GLY A 105 -15.04 5.37 -2.94
N LEU A 106 -15.17 4.34 -3.80
CA LEU A 106 -14.71 2.97 -3.57
C LEU A 106 -13.19 2.86 -3.38
N THR A 107 -12.44 3.74 -4.06
CA THR A 107 -10.98 3.77 -3.94
C THR A 107 -10.52 4.42 -2.63
N GLY A 108 -11.36 5.25 -2.01
CA GLY A 108 -10.99 6.08 -0.86
C GLY A 108 -10.20 7.34 -1.23
N SER A 109 -9.93 7.58 -2.52
CA SER A 109 -9.14 8.74 -3.01
C SER A 109 -9.74 10.10 -2.66
N VAL A 110 -11.06 10.14 -2.44
CA VAL A 110 -11.83 11.33 -2.03
C VAL A 110 -12.26 11.29 -0.56
N SER A 111 -11.85 10.25 0.19
CA SER A 111 -12.17 10.08 1.61
C SER A 111 -11.23 10.85 2.55
N GLY A 112 -10.24 11.57 2.02
CA GLY A 112 -9.35 12.44 2.77
C GLY A 112 -9.81 13.90 2.76
N LEU A 113 -9.59 14.60 3.88
CA LEU A 113 -9.65 16.06 3.89
C LEU A 113 -8.44 16.59 3.11
N ALA A 114 -8.67 17.16 1.92
CA ALA A 114 -7.58 17.62 1.04
C ALA A 114 -6.69 18.70 1.69
N ALA A 115 -7.28 19.55 2.55
CA ALA A 115 -6.57 20.49 3.39
C ALA A 115 -7.37 20.71 4.69
N GLY A 116 -6.72 20.50 5.84
CA GLY A 116 -7.30 20.71 7.16
C GLY A 116 -6.41 21.62 8.00
N GLY A 117 -7.02 22.55 8.73
CA GLY A 117 -6.31 23.47 9.60
C GLY A 117 -7.14 23.83 10.81
N VAL A 118 -6.47 23.96 11.95
CA VAL A 118 -7.03 24.64 13.11
C VAL A 118 -6.85 26.14 12.88
N ALA A 119 -7.84 26.94 13.28
CA ALA A 119 -7.78 28.39 13.19
C ALA A 119 -6.45 28.92 13.79
N PRO A 120 -5.75 29.86 13.14
CA PRO A 120 -4.45 30.36 13.63
C PRO A 120 -4.51 30.90 15.06
N ASP A 121 -5.63 31.53 15.44
CA ASP A 121 -5.87 32.00 16.80
C ASP A 121 -5.89 30.89 17.85
N LEU A 122 -6.47 29.72 17.52
CA LEU A 122 -6.51 28.56 18.41
C LEU A 122 -5.16 27.84 18.46
N ARG A 123 -4.41 27.83 17.35
CA ARG A 123 -3.06 27.27 17.28
C ARG A 123 -2.06 28.05 18.14
N ASN A 124 -2.09 29.37 18.04
CA ASN A 124 -1.15 30.25 18.74
C ASN A 124 -1.58 30.55 20.18
N SER A 125 -2.86 30.33 20.53
CA SER A 125 -3.39 30.59 21.86
C SER A 125 -4.47 29.57 22.24
N PRO A 126 -4.08 28.39 22.76
CA PRO A 126 -5.03 27.37 23.18
C PRO A 126 -6.05 27.85 24.22
N GLY A 127 -5.70 28.86 25.03
CA GLY A 127 -6.62 29.51 25.98
C GLY A 127 -7.79 30.25 25.35
N LYS A 128 -7.82 30.46 24.03
CA LYS A 128 -8.96 31.01 23.30
C LYS A 128 -10.02 29.95 22.94
N LEU A 129 -9.81 28.69 23.30
CA LEU A 129 -10.80 27.64 23.07
C LEU A 129 -12.05 27.92 23.92
N PRO A 130 -13.24 28.06 23.32
CA PRO A 130 -14.46 28.33 24.08
C PRO A 130 -14.82 27.10 24.93
N LEU A 131 -15.04 27.35 26.23
CA LEU A 131 -15.44 26.33 27.21
C LEU A 131 -16.95 26.32 27.50
N ALA A 132 -17.65 27.42 27.16
CA ALA A 132 -19.08 27.57 27.36
C ALA A 132 -19.87 27.23 26.09
N ILE A 133 -21.05 26.62 26.24
CA ILE A 133 -21.97 26.33 25.12
C ILE A 133 -23.21 27.23 25.31
N PHE A 134 -23.60 27.95 24.26
CA PHE A 134 -24.79 28.80 24.32
C PHE A 134 -26.05 27.95 24.54
N ASN A 135 -26.83 28.28 25.57
CA ASN A 135 -28.10 27.61 25.83
C ASN A 135 -29.18 28.16 24.89
N THR A 136 -29.53 27.39 23.85
CA THR A 136 -30.58 27.77 22.87
C THR A 136 -31.99 27.78 23.43
N SER A 137 -32.20 27.23 24.64
CA SER A 137 -33.50 27.23 25.33
C SER A 137 -33.65 28.36 26.35
N ALA A 138 -32.65 29.24 26.49
CA ALA A 138 -32.71 30.38 27.40
C ALA A 138 -33.74 31.41 26.90
N ALA A 139 -34.55 31.95 27.82
CA ALA A 139 -35.53 32.98 27.49
C ALA A 139 -34.85 34.31 27.10
N VAL A 140 -35.55 35.15 26.33
CA VAL A 140 -35.06 36.51 26.02
C VAL A 140 -34.92 37.28 27.33
N GLY A 141 -33.69 37.72 27.64
CA GLY A 141 -33.35 38.40 28.90
C GLY A 141 -32.66 37.51 29.95
N GLU A 142 -32.58 36.20 29.72
CA GLU A 142 -31.83 35.27 30.56
C GLU A 142 -30.35 35.18 30.13
N ARG A 143 -29.44 34.84 31.07
CA ARG A 143 -28.02 34.61 30.73
C ARG A 143 -27.85 33.26 30.03
N GLY A 144 -27.79 33.28 28.70
CA GLY A 144 -27.55 32.08 27.88
C GLY A 144 -26.11 31.52 27.92
N LEU A 145 -25.16 32.26 28.51
CA LEU A 145 -23.76 31.89 28.68
C LEU A 145 -23.26 32.33 30.07
N LEU A 146 -22.47 31.48 30.73
CA LEU A 146 -21.81 31.80 31.99
C LEU A 146 -20.29 31.68 31.84
N ALA A 147 -19.54 32.54 32.52
CA ALA A 147 -18.07 32.52 32.48
C ALA A 147 -17.48 31.23 33.10
N SER A 148 -18.20 30.60 34.03
CA SER A 148 -17.82 29.33 34.68
C SER A 148 -18.38 28.10 33.98
N ASP A 149 -19.03 28.25 32.81
CA ASP A 149 -19.57 27.11 32.06
C ASP A 149 -18.43 26.35 31.36
N THR A 150 -18.32 25.07 31.68
CA THR A 150 -17.30 24.15 31.14
C THR A 150 -17.91 23.03 30.31
N ARG A 151 -19.20 23.10 29.95
CA ARG A 151 -19.88 22.06 29.16
C ARG A 151 -19.20 21.78 27.82
N ALA A 152 -18.55 22.76 27.21
CA ALA A 152 -17.80 22.52 25.97
C ALA A 152 -16.55 21.64 26.20
N ALA A 153 -15.93 21.70 27.37
CA ALA A 153 -14.81 20.82 27.71
C ALA A 153 -15.23 19.34 27.70
N GLN A 154 -16.38 19.05 28.30
CA GLN A 154 -16.96 17.71 28.26
C GLN A 154 -17.36 17.32 26.83
N PHE A 155 -17.98 18.23 26.08
CA PHE A 155 -18.31 18.01 24.68
C PHE A 155 -17.09 17.64 23.81
N TYR A 156 -15.93 18.31 24.00
CA TYR A 156 -14.72 17.96 23.26
C TYR A 156 -14.22 16.56 23.62
N THR A 157 -14.21 16.20 24.89
CA THR A 157 -13.82 14.84 25.33
C THR A 157 -14.76 13.78 24.75
N ASP A 158 -16.07 14.01 24.83
CA ASP A 158 -17.08 13.10 24.29
C ASP A 158 -16.97 12.98 22.76
N SER A 159 -16.58 14.06 22.08
CA SER A 159 -16.43 14.08 20.62
C SER A 159 -15.38 13.10 20.09
N PHE A 160 -14.38 12.73 20.90
CA PHE A 160 -13.39 11.73 20.54
C PHE A 160 -13.96 10.31 20.50
N GLY A 161 -14.92 10.03 21.39
CA GLY A 161 -15.65 8.75 21.45
C GLY A 161 -16.82 8.67 20.47
N ARG A 162 -17.27 9.79 19.91
CA ARG A 162 -18.35 9.79 18.91
C ARG A 162 -17.91 9.05 17.64
N VAL A 163 -18.73 8.11 17.23
CA VAL A 163 -18.57 7.38 15.97
C VAL A 163 -18.87 8.33 14.83
N ASN A 164 -17.93 8.47 13.91
CA ASN A 164 -18.07 9.26 12.68
C ASN A 164 -17.96 8.34 11.47
N ASP A 165 -18.70 8.65 10.40
CA ASP A 165 -18.54 7.99 9.11
C ASP A 165 -17.29 8.55 8.41
N LEU A 166 -16.20 7.76 8.42
CA LEU A 166 -14.97 8.05 7.66
C LEU A 166 -15.03 7.51 6.23
N GLY A 167 -16.18 6.99 5.82
CA GLY A 167 -16.47 6.60 4.48
C GLY A 167 -16.06 5.19 4.14
N LYS A 168 -14.99 5.05 3.35
CA LYS A 168 -14.48 3.72 2.99
C LYS A 168 -14.08 2.94 4.25
N GLU A 169 -13.48 3.63 5.22
CA GLU A 169 -13.06 3.07 6.51
C GLU A 169 -14.25 2.81 7.46
N GLY A 170 -15.47 3.18 7.04
CA GLY A 170 -16.70 2.96 7.78
C GLY A 170 -16.85 3.86 9.00
N ASN A 171 -17.71 3.38 9.91
CA ASN A 171 -18.10 4.10 11.11
C ASN A 171 -17.11 3.79 12.24
N VAL A 172 -16.30 4.78 12.61
CA VAL A 172 -15.29 4.63 13.66
C VAL A 172 -15.16 5.92 14.48
N SER A 173 -14.86 5.78 15.77
CA SER A 173 -14.54 6.93 16.62
C SER A 173 -13.11 7.41 16.36
N LEU A 174 -12.80 8.66 16.68
CA LEU A 174 -11.45 9.17 16.49
C LEU A 174 -10.44 8.41 17.36
N GLU A 175 -10.82 8.07 18.59
CA GLU A 175 -10.00 7.28 19.51
C GLU A 175 -9.69 5.88 18.96
N ARG A 176 -10.71 5.17 18.47
CA ARG A 176 -10.55 3.84 17.88
C ARG A 176 -9.70 3.89 16.62
N TYR A 177 -9.94 4.89 15.76
CA TYR A 177 -9.20 5.08 14.52
C TYR A 177 -7.71 5.41 14.79
N ALA A 178 -7.43 6.29 15.75
CA ALA A 178 -6.06 6.60 16.16
C ALA A 178 -5.33 5.35 16.68
N SER A 179 -5.99 4.53 17.48
CA SER A 179 -5.43 3.26 17.97
C SER A 179 -5.17 2.26 16.84
N LEU A 180 -6.04 2.20 15.84
CA LEU A 180 -5.86 1.36 14.65
C LEU A 180 -4.65 1.81 13.82
N ILE A 181 -4.52 3.11 13.54
CA ILE A 181 -3.37 3.65 12.79
C ILE A 181 -2.07 3.36 13.54
N LEU A 182 -2.02 3.59 14.85
CA LEU A 182 -0.82 3.33 15.65
C LEU A 182 -0.46 1.84 15.64
N GLY A 183 -1.44 0.95 15.77
CA GLY A 183 -1.24 -0.49 15.69
C GLY A 183 -0.76 -0.95 14.31
N GLU A 184 -1.39 -0.46 13.24
CA GLU A 184 -1.00 -0.78 11.86
C GLU A 184 0.39 -0.26 11.52
N THR A 185 0.71 0.97 11.93
CA THR A 185 2.04 1.56 11.72
C THR A 185 3.10 0.75 12.48
N GLY A 186 2.83 0.37 13.73
CA GLY A 186 3.74 -0.43 14.54
C GLY A 186 4.00 -1.82 13.93
N THR A 187 2.95 -2.52 13.52
CA THR A 187 3.06 -3.83 12.87
C THR A 187 3.74 -3.75 11.50
N THR A 188 3.45 -2.72 10.71
CA THR A 188 4.11 -2.48 9.41
C THR A 188 5.59 -2.18 9.59
N ALA A 189 5.96 -1.34 10.57
CA ALA A 189 7.34 -1.04 10.89
C ALA A 189 8.11 -2.29 11.35
N ALA A 190 7.50 -3.11 12.23
CA ALA A 190 8.10 -4.37 12.67
C ALA A 190 8.33 -5.34 11.50
N ASN A 191 7.32 -5.50 10.63
CA ASN A 191 7.44 -6.34 9.43
C ASN A 191 8.50 -5.83 8.46
N ALA A 192 8.61 -4.51 8.27
CA ALA A 192 9.63 -3.90 7.43
C ALA A 192 11.04 -4.13 7.99
N GLN A 193 11.21 -4.03 9.31
CA GLN A 193 12.48 -4.30 9.99
C GLN A 193 12.90 -5.76 9.81
N THR A 194 12.02 -6.72 10.06
CA THR A 194 12.30 -8.15 9.82
C THR A 194 12.70 -8.43 8.37
N ARG A 195 11.97 -7.84 7.40
CA ARG A 195 12.32 -7.99 5.97
C ARG A 195 13.69 -7.40 5.63
N TYR A 196 14.06 -6.29 6.26
CA TYR A 196 15.39 -5.68 6.09
C TYR A 196 16.48 -6.59 6.64
N GLU A 197 16.30 -7.13 7.85
CA GLU A 197 17.23 -8.08 8.47
C GLU A 197 17.41 -9.34 7.63
N ASP A 198 16.31 -9.94 7.15
CA ASP A 198 16.34 -11.12 6.27
C ASP A 198 17.04 -10.82 4.93
N ALA A 199 16.78 -9.65 4.34
CA ALA A 199 17.43 -9.25 3.10
C ALA A 199 18.93 -8.99 3.29
N SER A 200 19.32 -8.37 4.41
CA SER A 200 20.71 -8.13 4.79
C SER A 200 21.46 -9.46 5.01
N ALA A 201 20.88 -10.39 5.78
CA ALA A 201 21.46 -11.70 6.02
C ALA A 201 21.66 -12.49 4.72
N ARG A 202 20.66 -12.49 3.82
CA ARG A 202 20.78 -13.13 2.50
C ARG A 202 21.84 -12.46 1.61
N SER A 203 21.94 -11.14 1.65
CA SER A 203 22.99 -10.41 0.92
C SER A 203 24.37 -10.81 1.44
N GLN A 204 24.55 -10.90 2.76
CA GLN A 204 25.82 -11.30 3.36
C GLN A 204 26.18 -12.74 3.03
N ASP A 205 25.22 -13.69 3.07
CA ASP A 205 25.45 -15.07 2.65
C ASP A 205 25.86 -15.15 1.17
N ALA A 206 25.20 -14.40 0.29
CA ALA A 206 25.54 -14.33 -1.13
C ALA A 206 26.96 -13.77 -1.36
N ILE A 207 27.35 -12.73 -0.63
CA ILE A 207 28.71 -12.16 -0.66
C ILE A 207 29.73 -13.21 -0.20
N THR A 208 29.50 -13.86 0.94
CA THR A 208 30.39 -14.89 1.47
C THR A 208 30.56 -16.06 0.50
N ARG A 209 29.47 -16.52 -0.15
CA ARG A 209 29.53 -17.58 -1.16
C ARG A 209 30.29 -17.14 -2.41
N ARG A 210 30.03 -15.92 -2.89
CA ARG A 210 30.74 -15.34 -4.02
C ARG A 210 32.24 -15.29 -3.73
N ASP A 211 32.62 -14.79 -2.55
CA ASP A 211 34.01 -14.62 -2.14
C ASP A 211 34.67 -15.96 -1.85
N SER A 212 33.93 -16.99 -1.43
CA SER A 212 34.45 -18.35 -1.29
C SER A 212 34.68 -19.04 -2.64
N TYR A 213 33.85 -18.75 -3.65
CA TYR A 213 33.99 -19.33 -4.99
C TYR A 213 35.03 -18.59 -5.84
N ALA A 214 35.05 -17.25 -5.78
CA ALA A 214 36.05 -16.41 -6.44
C ALA A 214 37.36 -16.30 -5.64
N GLY A 215 37.33 -16.73 -4.37
CA GLY A 215 38.47 -16.73 -3.46
C GLY A 215 39.44 -17.82 -3.88
N VAL A 216 40.60 -17.39 -4.36
CA VAL A 216 41.72 -18.26 -4.62
C VAL A 216 42.51 -18.41 -3.32
N ASN A 217 42.72 -19.64 -2.87
CA ASN A 217 43.53 -19.88 -1.69
C ASN A 217 45.01 -19.70 -2.06
N ILE A 218 45.58 -18.54 -1.75
CA ILE A 218 46.95 -18.17 -2.16
C ILE A 218 47.96 -19.19 -1.66
N ASP A 219 47.75 -19.80 -0.49
CA ASP A 219 48.64 -20.84 0.03
C ASP A 219 48.58 -22.12 -0.82
N GLU A 220 47.39 -22.46 -1.34
CA GLU A 220 47.20 -23.60 -2.23
C GLU A 220 47.80 -23.32 -3.61
N GLU A 221 47.56 -22.13 -4.19
CA GLU A 221 48.20 -21.70 -5.45
C GLU A 221 49.72 -21.58 -5.33
N LEU A 222 50.24 -21.11 -4.19
CA LEU A 222 51.68 -20.97 -3.96
C LEU A 222 52.33 -22.34 -3.76
N SER A 223 51.64 -23.28 -3.12
CA SER A 223 52.07 -24.68 -3.05
C SER A 223 52.06 -25.33 -4.45
N MET A 224 51.02 -25.11 -5.25
CA MET A 224 50.92 -25.58 -6.63
C MET A 224 52.00 -24.95 -7.51
N MET A 225 52.30 -23.67 -7.31
CA MET A 225 53.38 -22.97 -8.01
C MET A 225 54.74 -23.60 -7.68
N ILE A 226 55.02 -23.88 -6.40
CA ILE A 226 56.27 -24.55 -5.99
C ILE A 226 56.37 -25.95 -6.60
N VAL A 227 55.28 -26.71 -6.61
CA VAL A 227 55.22 -28.04 -7.26
C VAL A 227 55.45 -27.92 -8.78
N LEU A 228 54.82 -26.94 -9.43
CA LEU A 228 55.00 -26.69 -10.87
C LEU A 228 56.44 -26.30 -11.19
N GLN A 229 57.04 -25.41 -10.39
CA GLN A 229 58.44 -25.01 -10.53
C GLN A 229 59.39 -26.19 -10.32
N ASN A 230 59.15 -27.02 -9.31
CA ASN A 230 59.96 -28.19 -9.03
C ASN A 230 59.87 -29.20 -10.19
N SER A 231 58.65 -29.55 -10.63
CA SER A 231 58.44 -30.44 -11.78
C SER A 231 59.06 -29.90 -13.07
N TYR A 232 59.01 -28.58 -13.32
CA TYR A 232 59.67 -27.96 -14.47
C TYR A 232 61.20 -28.04 -14.37
N SER A 233 61.76 -27.81 -13.18
CA SER A 233 63.20 -27.93 -12.95
C SER A 233 63.69 -29.37 -13.10
N ALA A 234 62.88 -30.35 -12.66
CA ALA A 234 63.14 -31.77 -12.84
C ALA A 234 63.08 -32.17 -14.31
N ALA A 235 62.04 -31.75 -15.05
CA ALA A 235 61.91 -31.97 -16.48
C ALA A 235 63.09 -31.36 -17.27
N ALA A 236 63.50 -30.13 -16.95
CA ALA A 236 64.66 -29.49 -17.58
C ALA A 236 65.99 -30.21 -17.27
N ARG A 237 66.08 -30.91 -16.12
CA ARG A 237 67.23 -31.75 -15.78
C ARG A 237 67.20 -33.06 -16.57
N VAL A 238 66.04 -33.68 -16.72
CA VAL A 238 65.85 -34.88 -17.55
C VAL A 238 66.18 -34.59 -19.02
N VAL A 239 65.72 -33.46 -19.57
CA VAL A 239 66.05 -33.05 -20.94
C VAL A 239 67.54 -32.83 -21.13
N ARG A 240 68.23 -32.18 -20.18
CA ARG A 240 69.68 -32.02 -20.24
C ARG A 240 70.42 -33.35 -20.19
N VAL A 241 70.02 -34.26 -19.31
CA VAL A 241 70.62 -35.60 -19.24
C VAL A 241 70.38 -36.37 -20.54
N ALA A 242 69.19 -36.25 -21.14
CA ALA A 242 68.89 -36.85 -22.44
C ALA A 242 69.72 -36.24 -23.58
N ASP A 243 69.93 -34.92 -23.58
CA ASP A 243 70.77 -34.22 -24.56
C ASP A 243 72.25 -34.60 -24.43
N GLU A 244 72.77 -34.65 -23.20
CA GLU A 244 74.13 -35.14 -22.90
C GLU A 244 74.30 -36.61 -23.36
N MET A 245 73.30 -37.46 -23.15
CA MET A 245 73.28 -38.83 -23.64
C MET A 245 73.25 -38.90 -25.17
N TYR A 246 72.49 -38.02 -25.84
CA TYR A 246 72.43 -37.93 -27.30
C TYR A 246 73.77 -37.46 -27.89
N GLN A 247 74.40 -36.45 -27.29
CA GLN A 247 75.71 -35.94 -27.69
C GLN A 247 76.80 -37.00 -27.50
N ALA A 248 76.77 -37.76 -26.40
CA ALA A 248 77.70 -38.87 -26.19
C ALA A 248 77.56 -39.97 -27.25
N LEU A 249 76.32 -40.30 -27.65
CA LEU A 249 76.08 -41.26 -28.73
C LEU A 249 76.55 -40.73 -30.10
N LEU A 250 76.26 -39.47 -30.44
CA LEU A 250 76.73 -38.85 -31.68
C LEU A 250 78.26 -38.72 -31.76
N GLY A 251 78.91 -38.39 -30.64
CA GLY A 251 80.37 -38.25 -30.58
C GLY A 251 81.15 -39.56 -30.67
N THR A 252 80.48 -40.71 -30.62
CA THR A 252 81.10 -42.04 -30.80
C THR A 252 80.88 -42.64 -32.19
N VAL A 253 80.05 -42.00 -33.04
CA VAL A 253 79.71 -42.47 -34.40
C VAL A 253 80.31 -41.58 -35.50
N GLY A 254 81.07 -40.55 -35.14
CA GLY A 254 81.95 -39.78 -36.05
C GLY A 254 83.41 -40.04 -35.76
#